data_AF-A0A812TSI5-F1
#
_entry.id   AF-A0A812TSI5-F1
#
_cell.length_a   1.000
_cell.length_b   1.000
_cell.length_c   1.000
_cell.angle_alpha   90.00
_cell.angle_beta   90.00
_cell.angle_gamma   90.00
#
_symmetry.space_group_name_H-M   'P 1'
#
loop_
_entity.id
_entity.type
_entity.pdbx_description
1 polymer ?
#
loop_
_entity_poly.entity_id
_entity_poly.type
_entity_poly.pdbx_seq_one_letter_code
_entity_poly.pdbx_strand_id
1 'polypeptide(L)'
;MITIAKKNLILQPRKLVISDIYCAPSTIHGWGVFAGRDFRRGEILHESPGRLIEGQPECITDDVFATTQVLWENEAKNYSIFGLGFASLHNHAEDPNTEFSWEQRREHGRRLVGRFYTL
;
A
#
# COMPACT_ATOMS: atom_id res chain seq x y z
N MET A 1 12.71 10.75 18.91
CA MET A 1 13.34 9.45 19.17
C MET A 1 12.46 8.37 18.54
N ILE A 2 13.02 7.53 17.67
CA ILE A 2 12.31 6.43 16.99
C ILE A 2 12.79 5.12 17.64
N THR A 3 11.87 4.19 17.93
CA THR A 3 12.18 2.92 18.60
C THR A 3 11.79 1.73 17.73
N ILE A 4 12.62 0.68 17.74
CA ILE A 4 12.28 -0.63 17.21
C ILE A 4 12.00 -1.57 18.38
N ALA A 5 10.78 -2.11 18.46
CA ALA A 5 10.42 -3.05 19.52
C ALA A 5 10.93 -4.48 19.21
N LYS A 6 11.44 -5.17 20.23
CA LYS A 6 11.67 -6.63 20.16
C LYS A 6 10.34 -7.35 20.37
N LYS A 7 9.95 -8.21 19.44
CA LYS A 7 8.63 -8.87 19.46
C LYS A 7 8.64 -10.08 20.40
N ASN A 8 7.81 -10.08 21.45
CA ASN A 8 7.50 -11.26 22.26
C ASN A 8 6.36 -12.06 21.58
N LEU A 9 6.51 -13.38 21.49
CA LEU A 9 5.83 -14.28 20.55
C LEU A 9 4.35 -14.63 20.84
N ILE A 10 3.67 -13.88 21.70
CA ILE A 10 2.33 -14.26 22.20
C ILE A 10 1.28 -13.50 21.39
N LEU A 11 0.67 -14.19 20.40
CA LEU A 11 -0.33 -13.72 19.44
C LEU A 11 0.24 -12.80 18.34
N GLN A 12 0.59 -13.36 17.18
CA GLN A 12 1.12 -12.59 16.07
C GLN A 12 0.00 -12.05 15.17
N PRO A 13 -0.26 -10.73 15.14
CA PRO A 13 -0.77 -10.14 13.92
C PRO A 13 0.24 -10.42 12.78
N ARG A 14 -0.28 -10.71 11.58
CA ARG A 14 0.57 -10.97 10.40
C ARG A 14 1.56 -9.81 10.22
N LYS A 15 2.81 -10.15 9.88
CA LYS A 15 3.86 -9.16 9.63
C LYS A 15 3.61 -8.55 8.26
N LEU A 16 3.62 -7.23 8.17
CA LEU A 16 3.77 -6.54 6.89
C LEU A 16 5.26 -6.57 6.56
N VAL A 17 5.61 -7.16 5.43
CA VAL A 17 6.99 -7.34 5.00
C VAL A 17 7.14 -6.76 3.62
N ILE A 18 8.20 -5.98 3.45
CA ILE A 18 8.72 -5.57 2.15
C ILE A 18 9.98 -6.40 1.96
N SER A 19 9.94 -7.35 1.03
CA SER A 19 11.08 -8.19 0.66
C SER A 19 11.18 -8.25 -0.85
N ASP A 20 12.40 -8.19 -1.36
CA ASP A 20 12.71 -8.33 -2.79
C ASP A 20 12.09 -7.27 -3.71
N ILE A 21 11.69 -6.12 -3.16
CA ILE A 21 11.42 -4.89 -3.89
C ILE A 21 12.19 -3.72 -3.26
N TYR A 22 12.50 -2.71 -4.06
CA TYR A 22 13.22 -1.52 -3.60
C TYR A 22 12.71 -0.26 -4.30
N CYS A 23 12.96 0.90 -3.68
CA CYS A 23 12.71 2.18 -4.30
C CYS A 23 14.00 2.77 -4.88
N ALA A 24 13.90 3.32 -6.09
CA ALA A 24 15.00 4.04 -6.73
C ALA A 24 14.44 5.22 -7.54
N PRO A 25 15.28 6.19 -7.96
CA PRO A 25 14.86 7.20 -8.93
C PRO A 25 14.30 6.55 -10.20
N SER A 26 13.18 7.07 -10.68
CA SER A 26 12.47 6.56 -11.86
C SER A 26 12.67 7.50 -13.04
N THR A 27 12.78 6.94 -14.24
CA THR A 27 12.80 7.73 -15.48
C THR A 27 11.41 8.25 -15.88
N ILE A 28 10.35 7.77 -15.23
CA ILE A 28 8.98 8.24 -15.47
C ILE A 28 8.69 9.47 -14.61
N HIS A 29 8.76 9.34 -13.29
CA HIS A 29 8.53 10.43 -12.35
C HIS A 29 9.16 10.11 -10.99
N GLY A 30 9.85 11.08 -10.37
CA GLY A 30 10.35 11.01 -9.00
C GLY A 30 11.03 9.68 -8.63
N TRP A 31 10.44 8.98 -7.66
CA TRP A 31 10.82 7.63 -7.26
C TRP A 31 9.90 6.59 -7.89
N GLY A 32 10.39 5.37 -8.07
CA GLY A 32 9.60 4.22 -8.47
C GLY A 32 9.88 3.01 -7.60
N VAL A 33 8.98 2.03 -7.65
CA VAL A 33 9.16 0.71 -7.04
C VAL A 33 9.67 -0.27 -8.10
N PHE A 34 10.74 -0.98 -7.77
CA PHE A 34 11.42 -1.91 -8.66
C PHE A 34 11.53 -3.29 -8.02
N ALA A 35 11.46 -4.32 -8.85
CA ALA A 35 11.64 -5.70 -8.44
C ALA A 35 13.13 -6.01 -8.23
N GLY A 36 13.47 -6.62 -7.10
CA GLY A 36 14.82 -7.15 -6.81
C GLY A 36 15.04 -8.57 -7.29
N ARG A 37 14.01 -9.23 -7.82
CA ARG A 37 14.01 -10.57 -8.43
C ARG A 37 12.84 -10.72 -9.38
N ASP A 38 12.78 -11.85 -10.07
CA ASP A 38 11.59 -12.23 -10.85
C ASP A 38 10.42 -12.63 -9.94
N PHE A 39 9.21 -12.20 -10.30
CA PHE A 39 7.96 -12.54 -9.64
C PHE A 39 7.05 -13.31 -10.58
N ARG A 40 6.24 -14.22 -10.04
CA ARG A 40 5.19 -14.91 -10.80
C ARG A 40 3.91 -14.08 -10.76
N ARG A 41 3.13 -14.12 -11.84
CA ARG A 41 1.77 -13.56 -11.89
C ARG A 41 0.95 -13.91 -10.64
N GLY A 42 0.31 -12.90 -10.04
CA GLY A 42 -0.46 -13.00 -8.79
C GLY A 42 0.37 -13.05 -7.50
N GLU A 43 1.71 -13.00 -7.57
CA GLU A 43 2.56 -12.99 -6.39
C GLU A 43 2.51 -11.63 -5.67
N ILE A 44 2.49 -11.66 -4.33
CA ILE A 44 2.52 -10.45 -3.51
C ILE A 44 3.90 -9.81 -3.58
N LEU A 45 3.95 -8.55 -4.01
CA LEU A 45 5.14 -7.71 -3.99
C LEU A 45 5.42 -7.20 -2.58
N HIS A 46 4.42 -6.55 -1.98
CA HIS A 46 4.48 -6.09 -0.60
C HIS A 46 3.10 -5.79 -0.03
N GLU A 47 3.05 -5.67 1.30
CA GLU A 47 1.89 -5.15 2.02
C GLU A 47 2.24 -3.83 2.71
N SER A 48 1.37 -2.84 2.55
CA SER A 48 1.57 -1.48 3.05
C SER A 48 0.47 -1.08 4.04
N PRO A 49 0.80 -0.44 5.17
CA PRO A 49 -0.21 0.16 6.02
C PRO A 49 -0.90 1.34 5.31
N GLY A 50 -2.21 1.47 5.47
CA GLY A 50 -2.98 2.63 5.02
C GLY A 50 -3.45 3.51 6.18
N ARG A 51 -3.76 4.77 5.87
CA ARG A 51 -4.50 5.68 6.75
C ARG A 51 -5.67 6.28 5.99
N LEU A 52 -6.86 6.25 6.59
CA LEU A 52 -7.96 7.08 6.11
C LEU A 52 -7.66 8.52 6.51
N ILE A 53 -7.74 9.40 5.54
CA ILE A 53 -7.62 10.85 5.74
C ILE A 53 -8.87 11.50 5.17
N GLU A 54 -9.35 12.54 5.86
CA GLU A 54 -10.43 13.36 5.34
C GLU A 54 -9.95 14.15 4.12
N GLY A 55 -10.83 14.26 3.12
CA GLY A 55 -10.52 14.87 1.85
C GLY A 55 -10.52 13.85 0.72
N GLN A 56 -10.93 14.33 -0.45
CA GLN A 56 -11.02 13.54 -1.65
C GLN A 56 -9.64 13.36 -2.30
N PRO A 57 -9.45 12.31 -3.13
CA PRO A 57 -8.15 12.05 -3.75
C PRO A 57 -7.61 13.22 -4.55
N GLU A 58 -8.50 14.04 -5.13
CA GLU A 58 -8.12 15.20 -5.93
C GLU A 58 -7.51 16.34 -5.09
N CYS A 59 -7.66 16.31 -3.76
CA CYS A 59 -7.04 17.29 -2.85
C CYS A 59 -5.57 16.95 -2.53
N ILE A 60 -5.14 15.70 -2.73
CA ILE A 60 -3.75 15.23 -2.58
C ILE A 60 -3.47 14.32 -3.77
N THR A 61 -3.14 14.93 -4.92
CA THR A 61 -2.93 14.19 -6.17
C THR A 61 -1.76 13.20 -6.04
N ASP A 62 -1.88 12.06 -6.71
CA ASP A 62 -0.85 11.03 -6.93
C ASP A 62 -0.35 10.23 -5.71
N ASP A 63 -0.59 10.70 -4.48
CA ASP A 63 -0.11 10.03 -3.25
C ASP A 63 -1.19 9.24 -2.50
N VAL A 64 -2.43 9.24 -3.00
CA VAL A 64 -3.60 8.68 -2.31
C VAL A 64 -4.43 7.74 -3.19
N PHE A 65 -5.14 6.82 -2.54
CA PHE A 65 -5.94 5.80 -3.18
C PHE A 65 -7.43 5.98 -2.87
N ALA A 66 -8.29 5.54 -3.79
CA ALA A 66 -9.74 5.52 -3.60
C ALA A 66 -10.15 4.61 -2.43
N THR A 67 -11.16 5.04 -1.68
CA THR A 67 -11.66 4.35 -0.48
C THR A 67 -12.81 3.38 -0.75
N THR A 68 -13.28 3.25 -2.00
CA THR A 68 -14.45 2.43 -2.39
C THR A 68 -14.30 0.94 -2.10
N GLN A 69 -13.08 0.46 -1.89
CA GLN A 69 -12.80 -0.93 -1.50
C GLN A 69 -13.05 -1.20 0.00
N VAL A 70 -13.12 -0.15 0.82
CA VAL A 70 -13.20 -0.27 2.30
C VAL A 70 -14.30 0.56 2.95
N LEU A 71 -14.85 1.55 2.25
CA LEU A 71 -15.96 2.39 2.71
C LEU A 71 -17.17 2.28 1.77
N TRP A 72 -18.36 2.58 2.30
CA TRP A 72 -19.57 2.70 1.48
C TRP A 72 -19.48 3.92 0.56
N GLU A 73 -20.15 3.87 -0.60
CA GLU A 73 -19.99 4.88 -1.67
C GLU A 73 -20.20 6.34 -1.20
N ASN A 74 -21.19 6.59 -0.35
CA ASN A 74 -21.45 7.95 0.15
C ASN A 74 -20.38 8.45 1.12
N GLU A 75 -19.78 7.53 1.89
CA GLU A 75 -18.70 7.85 2.82
C GLU A 75 -17.37 8.01 2.07
N ALA A 76 -17.12 7.15 1.08
CA ALA A 76 -15.92 7.14 0.26
C ALA A 76 -15.64 8.49 -0.41
N LYS A 77 -16.69 9.26 -0.73
CA LYS A 77 -16.61 10.62 -1.27
C LYS A 77 -16.07 11.68 -0.29
N ASN A 78 -15.70 11.31 0.94
CA ASN A 78 -15.15 12.25 1.91
C ASN A 78 -13.76 11.83 2.40
N TYR A 79 -13.26 10.70 1.94
CA TYR A 79 -12.02 10.11 2.45
C TYR A 79 -11.14 9.57 1.33
N SER A 80 -9.85 9.68 1.57
CA SER A 80 -8.81 9.03 0.78
C SER A 80 -8.01 8.06 1.63
N ILE A 81 -7.38 7.08 1.01
CA ILE A 81 -6.37 6.25 1.66
C ILE A 81 -5.01 6.84 1.37
N PHE A 82 -4.32 7.32 2.39
CA PHE A 82 -2.89 7.63 2.30
C PHE A 82 -2.09 6.34 2.50
N GLY A 83 -1.39 5.91 1.44
CA GLY A 83 -0.59 4.68 1.45
C GLY A 83 0.78 4.91 2.07
N LEU A 84 1.10 4.22 3.16
CA LEU A 84 2.42 4.33 3.80
C LEU A 84 3.42 3.34 3.19
N GLY A 85 4.70 3.53 3.48
CA GLY A 85 5.76 2.66 2.97
C GLY A 85 5.95 2.86 1.47
N PHE A 86 5.91 1.78 0.69
CA PHE A 86 6.15 1.85 -0.76
C PHE A 86 4.86 2.08 -1.57
N ALA A 87 3.68 2.10 -0.94
CA ALA A 87 2.40 2.27 -1.63
C ALA A 87 2.38 3.53 -2.51
N SER A 88 2.60 4.73 -1.94
CA SER A 88 2.59 6.00 -2.69
C SER A 88 3.84 6.23 -3.56
N LEU A 89 4.71 5.22 -3.74
CA LEU A 89 5.87 5.29 -4.62
C LEU A 89 5.69 4.49 -5.91
N HIS A 90 4.52 3.87 -6.12
CA HIS A 90 4.19 3.21 -7.38
C HIS A 90 3.87 4.27 -8.43
N ASN A 91 4.54 4.21 -9.58
CA ASN A 91 4.19 5.05 -10.71
C ASN A 91 2.95 4.50 -11.43
N HIS A 92 2.17 5.40 -12.02
CA HIS A 92 1.06 5.04 -12.89
C HIS A 92 1.58 4.76 -14.32
N ALA A 93 0.94 3.82 -15.01
CA ALA A 93 1.22 3.46 -16.40
C ALA A 93 -0.08 3.09 -17.11
N GLU A 94 -0.12 3.27 -18.44
CA GLU A 94 -1.25 2.86 -19.28
C GLU A 94 -1.38 1.33 -19.34
N ASP A 95 -0.25 0.62 -19.33
CA ASP A 95 -0.16 -0.85 -19.25
C ASP A 95 0.54 -1.25 -17.93
N PRO A 96 -0.21 -1.31 -16.80
CA PRO A 96 0.37 -1.62 -15.50
C PRO A 96 0.72 -3.11 -15.37
N ASN A 97 1.77 -3.41 -14.61
CA ASN A 97 2.18 -4.79 -14.28
C ASN A 97 1.90 -5.16 -12.80
N THR A 98 1.25 -4.25 -12.07
CA THR A 98 0.95 -4.38 -10.65
C THR A 98 -0.47 -3.92 -10.39
N GLU A 99 -1.20 -4.68 -9.58
CA GLU A 99 -2.52 -4.33 -9.07
C GLU A 99 -2.48 -4.21 -7.54
N PHE A 100 -3.49 -3.56 -6.95
CA PHE A 100 -3.60 -3.43 -5.51
C PHE A 100 -5.02 -3.64 -4.98
N SER A 101 -5.11 -4.07 -3.73
CA SER A 101 -6.37 -4.14 -2.98
C SER A 101 -6.20 -3.64 -1.55
N TRP A 102 -7.18 -2.89 -1.05
CA TRP A 102 -7.24 -2.35 0.30
C TRP A 102 -8.33 -3.06 1.12
N GLU A 103 -8.01 -3.35 2.37
CA GLU A 103 -8.93 -4.03 3.27
C GLU A 103 -8.61 -3.76 4.74
N GLN A 104 -9.65 -3.78 5.58
CA GLN A 104 -9.48 -3.78 7.03
C GLN A 104 -9.38 -5.22 7.54
N ARG A 105 -8.16 -5.64 7.90
CA ARG A 105 -7.92 -7.03 8.33
C ARG A 105 -7.97 -7.18 9.84
N ARG A 106 -8.81 -8.11 10.33
CA ARG A 106 -8.84 -8.50 11.76
C ARG A 106 -7.49 -8.98 12.25
N GLU A 107 -6.76 -9.73 11.42
CA GLU A 107 -5.42 -10.26 11.72
C GLU A 107 -4.34 -9.17 11.89
N HIS A 108 -4.59 -7.93 11.47
CA HIS A 108 -3.72 -6.79 11.74
C HIS A 108 -4.27 -5.87 12.84
N GLY A 109 -5.25 -6.34 13.64
CA GLY A 109 -5.94 -5.54 14.64
C GLY A 109 -6.91 -4.53 14.03
N ARG A 110 -7.58 -4.90 12.93
CA ARG A 110 -8.48 -4.05 12.12
C ARG A 110 -7.78 -2.84 11.47
N ARG A 111 -6.47 -2.91 11.29
CA ARG A 111 -5.72 -1.90 10.52
C ARG A 111 -6.05 -2.03 9.03
N LEU A 112 -6.08 -0.89 8.36
CA LEU A 112 -6.17 -0.79 6.91
C LEU A 112 -4.83 -1.21 6.30
N VAL A 113 -4.87 -2.18 5.39
CA VAL A 113 -3.70 -2.74 4.72
C VAL A 113 -3.96 -2.79 3.22
N GLY A 114 -2.98 -2.33 2.45
CA GLY A 114 -2.94 -2.43 1.00
C GLY A 114 -2.03 -3.57 0.60
N ARG A 115 -2.50 -4.44 -0.30
CA ARG A 115 -1.73 -5.52 -0.90
C ARG A 115 -1.43 -5.17 -2.34
N PHE A 116 -0.16 -5.22 -2.71
CA PHE A 116 0.30 -4.95 -4.07
C PHE A 116 0.83 -6.26 -4.64
N TYR A 117 0.37 -6.62 -5.83
CA TYR A 117 0.67 -7.92 -6.44
C TYR A 117 0.81 -7.81 -7.95
N THR A 118 1.63 -8.69 -8.52
CA THR A 118 1.90 -8.70 -9.96
C THR A 118 0.68 -9.15 -10.75
N LEU A 119 0.44 -8.52 -11.91
CA LEU A 119 -0.65 -8.84 -12.83
C LEU A 119 -0.42 -10.07 -13.69
#